data_AF-A0A6G0LDY2-F1
#
_entry.id   AF-A0A6G0LDY2-F1
#
_cell.length_a   1.000
_cell.length_b   1.000
_cell.length_c   1.000
_cell.angle_alpha   90.00
_cell.angle_beta   90.00
_cell.angle_gamma   90.00
#
_symmetry.space_group_name_H-M   'P 1'
#
loop_
_entity.id
_entity.type
_entity.pdbx_description
1 polymer ?
#
loop_
_entity_poly.entity_id
_entity_poly.type
_entity_poly.pdbx_seq_one_letter_code
_entity_poly.pdbx_strand_id
1 'polypeptide(L)'
;MAAPVAASVSVSFVNSCSYSISLYDNSKTETIAAGSSTSRNLVSGYNGMFRDGTSDEATLAEFSVTGGYTWYDISAIPPGSGSCTSCEACKQLTGKSGFNVAMSIAPDTSSATSVSSSCATLTCESEECSAAYLYPSDDTKTHSCPDSLPFTVTFCPGGSSSTTTTTTSSSSTQQSTSQQTQSTSAPAATTATPEVTSDYESGQVSVSATTSPSSSSTSTQTSTQTSTSTSTSTTSTTTGSAASFSSATVSSSFVYSGTDAGSATGTYGKVTAMSSCTTEDVSVSDPVGPLSEEVSMVFRGPLNIYNIAVFNATSGSDWTKVSSYSQNGTQENMVFMNKLNIDYTGADSSPQGYSTVDGSGTATKSTTFGGSLADASDASVTGGGPCVSTGCEVNIMTETNCADEDGCIGYYDDMGFHGWDGGMKMFVTKVQMPTGSTVNRPAIWMLNAQVVRANQYGCNCRGEGAEGGCGELDIAEVIETNTSKDKVSTHYYFFDGSVSAGGDNYAARPTDSVVTYVTIIDNSSTGTIKIIELGGDDFDFDVDAVSADQVTSWISASVENLLS
;
A
#
# COMPACT_ATOMS: atom_id res chain seq x y z
N MET A 1 -22.03 9.99 29.78
CA MET A 1 -22.49 10.24 28.40
C MET A 1 -22.09 9.02 27.60
N ALA A 2 -23.03 8.39 26.89
CA ALA A 2 -22.69 7.28 26.00
C ALA A 2 -21.77 7.81 24.89
N ALA A 3 -20.73 7.05 24.52
CA ALA A 3 -19.93 7.36 23.35
C ALA A 3 -20.86 7.47 22.12
N PRO A 4 -20.63 8.41 21.20
CA PRO A 4 -21.39 8.43 19.96
C PRO A 4 -21.16 7.09 19.25
N VAL A 5 -22.24 6.35 19.04
CA VAL A 5 -22.22 5.16 18.19
C VAL A 5 -21.87 5.65 16.80
N ALA A 6 -20.74 5.20 16.25
CA ALA A 6 -20.36 5.54 14.88
C ALA A 6 -21.52 5.19 13.95
N ALA A 7 -21.89 6.10 13.05
CA ALA A 7 -22.92 5.83 12.06
C ALA A 7 -22.48 4.63 11.21
N SER A 8 -23.32 3.60 11.15
CA SER A 8 -23.09 2.40 10.36
C SER A 8 -24.33 2.05 9.56
N VAL A 9 -24.15 1.77 8.28
CA VAL A 9 -25.20 1.35 7.35
C VAL A 9 -25.36 -0.17 7.47
N SER A 10 -26.56 -0.65 7.77
CA SER A 10 -26.85 -2.09 7.76
C SER A 10 -27.19 -2.56 6.35
N VAL A 11 -26.46 -3.57 5.86
CA VAL A 11 -26.70 -4.21 4.56
C VAL A 11 -27.03 -5.68 4.80
N SER A 12 -28.23 -6.09 4.39
CA SER A 12 -28.68 -7.48 4.42
C SER A 12 -28.39 -8.15 3.07
N PHE A 13 -27.76 -9.32 3.10
CA PHE A 13 -27.49 -10.13 1.92
C PHE A 13 -28.43 -11.32 1.92
N VAL A 14 -29.33 -11.38 0.94
CA VAL A 14 -30.39 -12.39 0.81
C VAL A 14 -30.06 -13.29 -0.36
N ASN A 15 -30.05 -14.61 -0.12
CA ASN A 15 -29.88 -15.59 -1.17
C ASN A 15 -31.25 -16.15 -1.62
N SER A 16 -31.76 -15.65 -2.74
CA SER A 16 -32.97 -16.16 -3.40
C SER A 16 -32.66 -17.17 -4.51
N CYS A 17 -31.40 -17.56 -4.68
CA CYS A 17 -31.01 -18.62 -5.60
C CYS A 17 -31.45 -19.99 -5.07
N SER A 18 -31.55 -20.98 -5.95
CA SER A 18 -31.85 -22.37 -5.60
C SER A 18 -30.64 -23.14 -5.05
N TYR A 19 -29.49 -22.47 -4.96
CA TYR A 19 -28.21 -22.99 -4.48
C TYR A 19 -27.60 -22.04 -3.45
N SER A 20 -26.61 -22.52 -2.69
CA SER A 20 -25.88 -21.68 -1.74
C SER A 20 -24.97 -20.68 -2.46
N ILE A 21 -24.95 -19.45 -1.98
CA ILE A 21 -24.05 -18.39 -2.44
C ILE A 21 -22.83 -18.35 -1.53
N SER A 22 -21.67 -18.07 -2.12
CA SER A 22 -20.41 -17.89 -1.44
C SER A 22 -20.12 -16.39 -1.31
N LEU A 23 -20.75 -15.71 -0.35
CA LEU A 23 -20.63 -14.26 -0.20
C LEU A 23 -19.18 -13.89 0.12
N TYR A 24 -18.52 -13.20 -0.80
CA TYR A 24 -17.14 -12.74 -0.68
C TYR A 24 -17.10 -11.22 -0.55
N ASP A 25 -16.32 -10.71 0.41
CA ASP A 25 -16.17 -9.29 0.74
C ASP A 25 -14.74 -8.75 0.52
N ASN A 26 -13.98 -9.36 -0.40
CA ASN A 26 -12.55 -9.12 -0.65
C ASN A 26 -11.59 -9.57 0.46
N SER A 27 -12.09 -10.08 1.59
CA SER A 27 -11.25 -10.65 2.65
C SER A 27 -11.60 -12.10 2.97
N LYS A 28 -12.90 -12.40 3.08
CA LYS A 28 -13.39 -13.72 3.49
C LYS A 28 -14.62 -14.12 2.72
N THR A 29 -14.90 -15.42 2.76
CA THR A 29 -16.09 -16.00 2.16
C THR A 29 -17.00 -16.56 3.25
N GLU A 30 -18.29 -16.26 3.16
CA GLU A 30 -19.34 -16.81 4.01
C GLU A 30 -20.40 -17.50 3.14
N THR A 31 -20.75 -18.74 3.46
CA THR A 31 -21.81 -19.44 2.74
C THR A 31 -23.20 -18.99 3.21
N ILE A 32 -24.02 -18.48 2.29
CA ILE A 32 -25.43 -18.21 2.52
C ILE A 32 -26.23 -19.32 1.85
N ALA A 33 -26.87 -20.19 2.64
CA ALA A 33 -27.74 -21.24 2.12
C ALA A 33 -28.92 -20.66 1.32
N ALA A 34 -29.46 -21.43 0.37
CA ALA A 34 -30.64 -21.05 -0.39
C ALA A 34 -31.80 -20.65 0.54
N GLY A 35 -32.41 -19.49 0.29
CA GLY A 35 -33.48 -18.91 1.10
C GLY A 35 -33.05 -18.28 2.42
N SER A 36 -31.75 -18.24 2.72
CA SER A 36 -31.19 -17.63 3.94
C SER A 36 -30.62 -16.23 3.67
N SER A 37 -30.27 -15.53 4.75
CA SER A 37 -29.63 -14.21 4.68
C SER A 37 -28.57 -14.03 5.76
N THR A 38 -27.62 -13.14 5.51
CA THR A 38 -26.66 -12.62 6.50
C THR A 38 -26.65 -11.09 6.45
N SER A 39 -25.92 -10.41 7.32
CA SER A 39 -25.84 -8.95 7.29
C SER A 39 -24.44 -8.43 7.60
N ARG A 40 -24.16 -7.21 7.15
CA ARG A 40 -22.94 -6.44 7.43
C ARG A 40 -23.32 -5.04 7.90
N ASN A 41 -22.53 -4.48 8.80
CA ASN A 41 -22.60 -3.07 9.16
C ASN A 41 -21.40 -2.36 8.51
N LEU A 42 -21.66 -1.46 7.57
CA LEU A 42 -20.65 -0.67 6.88
C LEU A 42 -20.50 0.65 7.62
N VAL A 43 -19.34 0.87 8.23
CA VAL A 43 -19.06 2.11 8.97
C VAL A 43 -18.71 3.25 8.00
N SER A 44 -18.85 4.51 8.44
CA SER A 44 -18.30 5.65 7.70
C SER A 44 -16.81 5.41 7.38
N GLY A 45 -16.43 5.67 6.13
CA GLY A 45 -15.11 5.35 5.57
C GLY A 45 -15.08 4.05 4.75
N TYR A 46 -16.10 3.18 4.87
CA TYR A 46 -16.15 1.93 4.11
C TYR A 46 -16.10 2.19 2.60
N ASN A 47 -15.23 1.46 1.89
CA ASN A 47 -15.22 1.35 0.44
C ASN A 47 -14.92 -0.12 0.09
N GLY A 48 -15.79 -0.74 -0.71
CA GLY A 48 -15.58 -2.14 -1.07
C GLY A 48 -16.76 -2.73 -1.85
N MET A 49 -16.63 -4.01 -2.16
CA MET A 49 -17.61 -4.75 -2.96
C MET A 49 -18.05 -6.04 -2.27
N PHE A 50 -19.13 -6.63 -2.77
CA PHE A 50 -19.64 -7.94 -2.39
C PHE A 50 -20.01 -8.74 -3.63
N ARG A 51 -19.67 -10.03 -3.66
CA ARG A 51 -19.94 -10.90 -4.81
C ARG A 51 -20.16 -12.36 -4.42
N ASP A 52 -20.67 -13.16 -5.35
CA ASP A 52 -20.77 -14.62 -5.21
C ASP A 52 -19.49 -15.29 -5.73
N GLY A 53 -18.69 -15.85 -4.82
CA GLY A 53 -17.42 -16.50 -5.11
C GLY A 53 -16.24 -15.54 -5.17
N THR A 54 -15.05 -16.09 -5.41
CA THR A 54 -13.79 -15.32 -5.44
C THR A 54 -13.34 -14.96 -6.86
N SER A 55 -14.11 -15.31 -7.88
CA SER A 55 -13.79 -15.01 -9.29
C SER A 55 -13.76 -13.50 -9.54
N ASP A 56 -12.77 -13.02 -10.28
CA ASP A 56 -12.71 -11.65 -10.79
C ASP A 56 -13.77 -11.38 -11.86
N GLU A 57 -14.37 -12.42 -12.44
CA GLU A 57 -15.48 -12.35 -13.42
C GLU A 57 -16.89 -12.28 -12.78
N ALA A 58 -17.00 -12.14 -11.47
CA ALA A 58 -18.27 -12.15 -10.77
C ALA A 58 -18.97 -10.78 -10.77
N THR A 59 -20.31 -10.80 -10.75
CA THR A 59 -21.14 -9.59 -10.61
C THR A 59 -20.88 -8.95 -9.24
N LEU A 60 -20.64 -7.65 -9.21
CA LEU A 60 -20.30 -6.92 -7.98
C LEU A 60 -21.46 -6.07 -7.47
N ALA A 61 -21.66 -6.08 -6.15
CA ALA A 61 -22.40 -5.06 -5.41
C ALA A 61 -21.39 -4.13 -4.74
N GLU A 62 -21.28 -2.89 -5.20
CA GLU A 62 -20.26 -1.95 -4.73
C GLU A 62 -20.89 -0.94 -3.77
N PHE A 63 -20.17 -0.60 -2.70
CA PHE A 63 -20.61 0.35 -1.68
C PHE A 63 -19.46 1.25 -1.24
N SER A 64 -19.77 2.55 -1.06
CA SER A 64 -18.93 3.48 -0.31
C SER A 64 -19.78 4.29 0.67
N VAL A 65 -19.38 4.32 1.94
CA VAL A 65 -20.06 5.10 2.98
C VAL A 65 -19.18 6.29 3.34
N THR A 66 -19.50 7.47 2.83
CA THR A 66 -18.72 8.68 3.08
C THR A 66 -19.54 9.95 2.86
N GLY A 67 -19.17 11.02 3.55
CA GLY A 67 -19.80 12.34 3.37
C GLY A 67 -21.29 12.41 3.76
N GLY A 68 -21.77 11.51 4.62
CA GLY A 68 -23.19 11.42 4.98
C GLY A 68 -24.06 10.62 4.00
N TYR A 69 -23.42 9.92 3.05
CA TYR A 69 -24.08 9.16 1.99
C TYR A 69 -23.55 7.73 1.92
N THR A 70 -24.45 6.81 1.55
CA THR A 70 -24.10 5.51 0.99
C THR A 70 -24.18 5.63 -0.52
N TRP A 71 -23.01 5.59 -1.17
CA TRP A 71 -22.85 5.44 -2.60
C TRP A 71 -22.86 3.94 -2.92
N TYR A 72 -23.54 3.56 -4.00
CA TYR A 72 -23.64 2.16 -4.39
C TYR A 72 -23.95 2.02 -5.87
N ASP A 73 -23.55 0.88 -6.43
CA ASP A 73 -23.85 0.47 -7.79
C ASP A 73 -23.66 -1.04 -7.95
N ILE A 74 -24.03 -1.53 -9.14
CA ILE A 74 -23.75 -2.89 -9.57
C ILE A 74 -22.72 -2.80 -10.69
N SER A 75 -21.73 -3.67 -10.69
CA SER A 75 -20.76 -3.77 -11.79
C SER A 75 -20.76 -5.16 -12.40
N ALA A 76 -20.74 -5.18 -13.74
CA ALA A 76 -20.58 -6.36 -14.57
C ALA A 76 -19.49 -6.16 -15.63
N ILE A 77 -18.50 -5.31 -15.32
CA ILE A 77 -17.35 -5.06 -16.19
C ILE A 77 -16.47 -6.32 -16.23
N PRO A 78 -16.17 -6.89 -17.42
CA PRO A 78 -15.20 -7.98 -17.52
C PRO A 78 -13.81 -7.57 -16.99
N PRO A 79 -13.12 -8.37 -16.18
CA PRO A 79 -11.83 -8.00 -15.65
C PRO A 79 -10.78 -7.92 -16.78
N GLY A 80 -9.88 -6.94 -16.70
CA GLY A 80 -8.91 -6.65 -17.76
C GLY A 80 -9.46 -5.80 -18.93
N SER A 81 -10.61 -5.16 -18.74
CA SER A 81 -11.31 -4.34 -19.76
C SER A 81 -10.53 -3.13 -20.29
N GLY A 82 -9.48 -2.65 -19.60
CA GLY A 82 -8.67 -1.52 -20.06
C GLY A 82 -9.52 -0.27 -20.32
N SER A 83 -9.63 0.17 -21.57
CA SER A 83 -10.42 1.33 -21.99
C SER A 83 -11.51 1.00 -23.03
N CYS A 84 -11.98 -0.25 -23.07
CA CYS A 84 -13.13 -0.60 -23.92
C CYS A 84 -14.35 0.29 -23.58
N THR A 85 -15.14 0.63 -24.59
CA THR A 85 -16.24 1.61 -24.47
C THR A 85 -17.62 0.98 -24.60
N SER A 86 -17.71 -0.36 -24.55
CA SER A 86 -18.97 -1.10 -24.58
C SER A 86 -18.79 -2.50 -24.00
N CYS A 87 -19.86 -3.08 -23.44
CA CYS A 87 -19.86 -4.45 -22.93
C CYS A 87 -19.29 -5.45 -23.94
N GLU A 88 -19.75 -5.35 -25.20
CA GLU A 88 -19.30 -6.23 -26.29
C GLU A 88 -17.80 -6.06 -26.56
N ALA A 89 -17.30 -4.82 -26.63
CA ALA A 89 -15.88 -4.57 -26.85
C ALA A 89 -15.03 -5.10 -25.69
N CYS A 90 -15.50 -4.98 -24.45
CA CYS A 90 -14.83 -5.49 -23.27
C CYS A 90 -14.76 -7.03 -23.26
N LYS A 91 -15.86 -7.70 -23.61
CA LYS A 91 -15.90 -9.17 -23.74
C LYS A 91 -14.99 -9.65 -24.87
N GLN A 92 -14.98 -8.96 -26.01
CA GLN A 92 -14.09 -9.30 -27.14
C GLN A 92 -12.62 -9.11 -26.78
N LEU A 93 -12.28 -8.06 -26.03
CA LEU A 93 -10.92 -7.77 -25.60
C LEU A 93 -10.41 -8.79 -24.57
N THR A 94 -11.23 -9.13 -23.58
CA THR A 94 -10.81 -9.93 -22.43
C THR A 94 -11.05 -11.42 -22.60
N GLY A 95 -12.04 -11.80 -23.43
CA GLY A 95 -12.54 -13.17 -23.50
C GLY A 95 -13.28 -13.62 -22.23
N LYS A 96 -13.54 -12.69 -21.30
CA LYS A 96 -14.10 -12.94 -19.97
C LYS A 96 -15.51 -12.38 -19.83
N SER A 97 -16.25 -12.87 -18.84
CA SER A 97 -17.47 -12.26 -18.34
C SER A 97 -17.15 -11.29 -17.20
N GLY A 98 -18.08 -10.39 -16.88
CA GLY A 98 -18.13 -9.68 -15.60
C GLY A 98 -19.36 -10.07 -14.77
N PHE A 99 -20.07 -11.11 -15.18
CA PHE A 99 -21.35 -11.50 -14.64
C PHE A 99 -21.40 -13.01 -14.39
N ASN A 100 -21.81 -13.38 -13.18
CA ASN A 100 -22.04 -14.78 -12.80
C ASN A 100 -23.42 -15.02 -12.18
N VAL A 101 -23.93 -14.05 -11.41
CA VAL A 101 -25.20 -14.17 -10.69
C VAL A 101 -26.03 -12.89 -10.86
N ALA A 102 -27.34 -13.06 -10.99
CA ALA A 102 -28.29 -11.95 -10.98
C ALA A 102 -28.34 -11.31 -9.58
N MET A 103 -28.42 -9.99 -9.51
CA MET A 103 -28.32 -9.25 -8.26
C MET A 103 -29.25 -8.03 -8.25
N SER A 104 -29.80 -7.67 -7.09
CA SER A 104 -30.42 -6.37 -6.86
C SER A 104 -29.89 -5.69 -5.61
N ILE A 105 -29.78 -4.36 -5.62
CA ILE A 105 -29.48 -3.54 -4.44
C ILE A 105 -30.68 -2.64 -4.17
N ALA A 106 -31.32 -2.79 -3.01
CA ALA A 106 -32.53 -2.06 -2.66
C ALA A 106 -32.34 -1.29 -1.34
N PRO A 107 -32.36 0.06 -1.35
CA PRO A 107 -32.44 0.83 -0.10
C PRO A 107 -33.84 0.71 0.52
N ASP A 108 -33.91 0.60 1.85
CA ASP A 108 -35.16 0.69 2.60
C ASP A 108 -35.49 2.16 2.89
N THR A 109 -36.36 2.71 2.05
CA THR A 109 -36.80 4.10 2.16
C THR A 109 -38.06 4.27 3.01
N SER A 110 -38.55 3.20 3.66
CA SER A 110 -39.84 3.21 4.37
C SER A 110 -39.88 4.20 5.55
N SER A 111 -38.72 4.47 6.15
CA SER A 111 -38.54 5.40 7.27
C SER A 111 -38.19 6.83 6.83
N ALA A 112 -37.96 7.06 5.53
CA ALA A 112 -37.49 8.33 5.01
C ALA A 112 -38.64 9.25 4.56
N THR A 113 -38.67 10.47 5.08
CA THR A 113 -39.68 11.49 4.69
C THR A 113 -39.51 11.96 3.24
N SER A 114 -38.28 11.95 2.73
CA SER A 114 -37.94 12.29 1.34
C SER A 114 -36.54 11.76 1.01
N VAL A 115 -36.38 11.12 -0.14
CA VAL A 115 -35.09 10.66 -0.68
C VAL A 115 -34.89 11.21 -2.09
N SER A 116 -33.63 11.33 -2.52
CA SER A 116 -33.30 11.75 -3.88
C SER A 116 -33.74 10.67 -4.89
N SER A 117 -33.92 11.04 -6.16
CA SER A 117 -34.15 10.06 -7.23
C SER A 117 -32.95 9.15 -7.49
N SER A 118 -31.75 9.54 -7.02
CA SER A 118 -30.54 8.72 -7.01
C SER A 118 -30.62 7.58 -5.99
N CYS A 119 -31.50 7.67 -4.99
CA CYS A 119 -31.72 6.62 -4.02
C CYS A 119 -32.77 5.63 -4.55
N ALA A 120 -32.36 4.74 -5.45
CA ALA A 120 -33.25 3.84 -6.19
C ALA A 120 -32.84 2.36 -6.07
N THR A 121 -33.79 1.45 -6.25
CA THR A 121 -33.46 0.03 -6.36
C THR A 121 -32.80 -0.27 -7.71
N LEU A 122 -31.65 -0.94 -7.67
CA LEU A 122 -30.94 -1.45 -8.84
C LEU A 122 -31.23 -2.93 -9.01
N THR A 123 -31.41 -3.40 -10.24
CA THR A 123 -31.64 -4.82 -10.51
C THR A 123 -30.94 -5.21 -11.81
N CYS A 124 -30.04 -6.18 -11.69
CA CYS A 124 -29.18 -6.70 -12.75
C CYS A 124 -29.42 -8.20 -12.91
N GLU A 125 -30.16 -8.57 -13.96
CA GLU A 125 -30.52 -9.97 -14.24
C GLU A 125 -29.69 -10.61 -15.35
N SER A 126 -28.80 -9.85 -15.99
CA SER A 126 -27.96 -10.33 -17.09
C SER A 126 -26.68 -9.52 -17.23
N GLU A 127 -25.72 -10.09 -17.96
CA GLU A 127 -24.42 -9.50 -18.30
C GLU A 127 -24.47 -8.20 -19.13
N GLU A 128 -25.64 -7.81 -19.65
CA GLU A 128 -25.83 -6.56 -20.41
C GLU A 128 -26.83 -5.62 -19.71
N CYS A 129 -26.98 -5.76 -18.39
CA CYS A 129 -27.95 -4.97 -17.64
C CYS A 129 -27.64 -3.47 -17.68
N SER A 130 -28.66 -2.68 -18.02
CA SER A 130 -28.58 -1.21 -18.04
C SER A 130 -28.37 -0.56 -16.66
N ALA A 131 -28.66 -1.27 -15.57
CA ALA A 131 -28.47 -0.81 -14.19
C ALA A 131 -27.06 -1.08 -13.63
N ALA A 132 -26.21 -1.78 -14.38
CA ALA A 132 -24.84 -2.08 -13.98
C ALA A 132 -23.81 -1.30 -14.81
N TYR A 133 -22.63 -1.07 -14.25
CA TYR A 133 -21.45 -0.72 -15.03
C TYR A 133 -21.10 -1.85 -15.98
N LEU A 134 -21.06 -1.58 -17.29
CA LEU A 134 -20.75 -2.60 -18.30
C LEU A 134 -19.37 -2.42 -18.96
N TYR A 135 -18.76 -1.25 -18.78
CA TYR A 135 -17.43 -0.90 -19.27
C TYR A 135 -16.85 0.25 -18.42
N PRO A 136 -15.52 0.48 -18.42
CA PRO A 136 -14.86 1.38 -17.47
C PRO A 136 -15.32 2.85 -17.49
N SER A 137 -15.76 3.36 -18.64
CA SER A 137 -16.24 4.74 -18.78
C SER A 137 -17.77 4.88 -18.74
N ASP A 138 -18.48 3.90 -18.17
CA ASP A 138 -19.95 3.90 -18.05
C ASP A 138 -20.41 4.75 -16.85
N ASP A 139 -19.98 6.00 -16.76
CA ASP A 139 -19.97 6.85 -15.54
C ASP A 139 -21.36 7.30 -15.03
N THR A 140 -22.44 6.64 -15.45
CA THR A 140 -23.83 7.03 -15.14
C THR A 140 -24.53 6.10 -14.15
N LYS A 141 -23.82 5.11 -13.59
CA LYS A 141 -24.44 4.02 -12.82
C LYS A 141 -24.32 4.14 -11.30
N THR A 142 -23.47 5.03 -10.78
CA THR A 142 -23.42 5.30 -9.34
C THR A 142 -24.73 5.92 -8.83
N HIS A 143 -25.26 5.33 -7.77
CA HIS A 143 -26.44 5.79 -7.04
C HIS A 143 -26.06 6.19 -5.62
N SER A 144 -26.93 6.97 -4.96
CA SER A 144 -26.66 7.42 -3.60
C SER A 144 -27.91 7.62 -2.75
N CYS A 145 -27.82 7.19 -1.51
CA CYS A 145 -28.81 7.41 -0.46
C CYS A 145 -28.16 8.05 0.77
N PRO A 146 -28.93 8.69 1.68
CA PRO A 146 -28.43 9.01 3.00
C PRO A 146 -27.90 7.76 3.72
N ASP A 147 -26.78 7.88 4.43
CA ASP A 147 -26.12 6.80 5.18
C ASP A 147 -26.89 6.30 6.43
N SER A 148 -28.10 6.82 6.62
CA SER A 148 -29.04 6.36 7.65
C SER A 148 -30.00 5.28 7.15
N LEU A 149 -30.03 4.99 5.85
CA LEU A 149 -30.93 3.99 5.27
C LEU A 149 -30.27 2.60 5.21
N PRO A 150 -30.94 1.54 5.68
CA PRO A 150 -30.45 0.18 5.48
C PRO A 150 -30.67 -0.28 4.03
N PHE A 151 -29.91 -1.27 3.61
CA PHE A 151 -29.95 -1.83 2.26
C PHE A 151 -30.19 -3.34 2.29
N THR A 152 -30.77 -3.85 1.22
CA THR A 152 -30.85 -5.29 0.93
C THR A 152 -30.22 -5.59 -0.42
N VAL A 153 -29.18 -6.42 -0.42
CA VAL A 153 -28.61 -7.04 -1.62
C VAL A 153 -29.24 -8.42 -1.78
N THR A 154 -29.91 -8.67 -2.91
CA THR A 154 -30.53 -9.96 -3.19
C THR A 154 -29.83 -10.64 -4.35
N PHE A 155 -29.32 -11.85 -4.12
CA PHE A 155 -28.84 -12.75 -5.17
C PHE A 155 -30.03 -13.54 -5.76
N CYS A 156 -30.10 -13.64 -7.08
CA CYS A 156 -31.22 -14.17 -7.84
C CYS A 156 -32.58 -13.53 -7.48
N PRO A 157 -32.76 -12.20 -7.65
CA PRO A 157 -34.01 -11.52 -7.26
C PRO A 157 -35.27 -12.07 -7.96
N GLY A 158 -35.14 -12.63 -9.18
CA GLY A 158 -36.22 -13.30 -9.91
C GLY A 158 -36.52 -14.76 -9.49
N GLY A 159 -35.79 -15.32 -8.52
CA GLY A 159 -36.10 -16.63 -7.92
C GLY A 159 -35.57 -17.87 -8.63
N SER A 160 -34.68 -17.74 -9.64
CA SER A 160 -33.80 -18.81 -10.17
C SER A 160 -32.92 -18.30 -11.32
N SER A 161 -31.59 -18.42 -11.23
CA SER A 161 -30.71 -18.38 -12.41
C SER A 161 -29.91 -19.68 -12.50
N SER A 162 -30.04 -20.38 -13.62
CA SER A 162 -29.33 -21.62 -13.94
C SER A 162 -27.83 -21.38 -14.09
N THR A 163 -27.01 -22.29 -13.57
CA THR A 163 -25.57 -22.35 -13.84
C THR A 163 -25.31 -22.42 -15.36
N THR A 164 -24.82 -21.34 -15.97
CA THR A 164 -24.29 -21.40 -17.34
C THR A 164 -22.98 -22.18 -17.31
N THR A 165 -23.06 -23.49 -17.56
CA THR A 165 -21.88 -24.32 -17.81
C THR A 165 -21.48 -24.14 -19.28
N THR A 166 -20.39 -23.42 -19.53
CA THR A 166 -19.76 -23.32 -20.85
C THR A 166 -19.34 -24.71 -21.31
N THR A 167 -20.09 -25.30 -22.25
CA THR A 167 -19.75 -26.56 -22.90
C THR A 167 -19.04 -26.26 -24.21
N THR A 168 -17.78 -26.69 -24.30
CA THR A 168 -16.95 -26.66 -25.49
C THR A 168 -17.62 -27.46 -26.60
N SER A 169 -17.93 -26.78 -27.71
CA SER A 169 -18.47 -27.39 -28.92
C SER A 169 -17.48 -28.40 -29.51
N SER A 170 -17.82 -29.68 -29.48
CA SER A 170 -17.31 -30.66 -30.45
C SER A 170 -18.50 -31.40 -31.07
N SER A 171 -18.59 -31.29 -32.39
CA SER A 171 -19.72 -31.74 -33.20
C SER A 171 -19.80 -33.27 -33.27
N SER A 172 -20.99 -33.84 -33.08
CA SER A 172 -21.38 -35.07 -33.77
C SER A 172 -22.90 -35.28 -33.80
N THR A 173 -23.33 -35.86 -34.91
CA THR A 173 -24.65 -36.04 -35.49
C THR A 173 -25.65 -36.85 -34.64
N GLN A 174 -26.93 -36.56 -34.86
CA GLN A 174 -28.15 -37.27 -34.42
C GLN A 174 -28.03 -38.81 -34.38
N GLN A 175 -28.60 -39.47 -33.36
CA GLN A 175 -29.73 -40.41 -33.52
C GLN A 175 -30.32 -40.86 -32.16
N SER A 176 -31.65 -40.93 -32.11
CA SER A 176 -32.52 -41.39 -31.02
C SER A 176 -32.53 -42.92 -30.86
N THR A 177 -32.60 -43.46 -29.64
CA THR A 177 -33.59 -44.50 -29.20
C THR A 177 -33.44 -44.99 -27.74
N SER A 178 -34.56 -44.88 -27.00
CA SER A 178 -35.18 -45.77 -26.01
C SER A 178 -34.44 -46.83 -25.16
N GLN A 179 -34.77 -46.78 -23.86
CA GLN A 179 -35.18 -47.87 -22.93
C GLN A 179 -34.16 -48.80 -22.23
N GLN A 180 -34.08 -48.59 -20.91
CA GLN A 180 -34.32 -49.53 -19.78
C GLN A 180 -33.47 -50.81 -19.55
N THR A 181 -32.72 -50.71 -18.43
CA THR A 181 -32.52 -51.66 -17.29
C THR A 181 -31.66 -52.93 -17.36
N GLN A 182 -30.80 -52.99 -16.34
CA GLN A 182 -30.31 -54.12 -15.53
C GLN A 182 -28.92 -54.74 -15.78
N SER A 183 -28.04 -54.41 -14.81
CA SER A 183 -27.28 -55.31 -13.93
C SER A 183 -26.15 -56.16 -14.52
N THR A 184 -24.91 -55.94 -14.03
CA THR A 184 -24.06 -56.99 -13.42
C THR A 184 -22.74 -56.43 -12.87
N SER A 185 -22.22 -57.14 -11.89
CA SER A 185 -21.21 -56.85 -10.87
C SER A 185 -19.78 -57.30 -11.20
N ALA A 186 -18.75 -56.68 -10.58
CA ALA A 186 -17.55 -57.25 -9.91
C ALA A 186 -16.40 -56.20 -9.84
N PRO A 187 -15.28 -56.40 -9.09
CA PRO A 187 -15.15 -56.46 -7.63
C PRO A 187 -14.01 -55.57 -7.03
N ALA A 188 -13.95 -55.61 -5.69
CA ALA A 188 -13.13 -54.94 -4.66
C ALA A 188 -11.60 -54.74 -4.82
N ALA A 189 -11.08 -53.68 -4.15
CA ALA A 189 -10.05 -53.72 -3.09
C ALA A 189 -9.87 -52.31 -2.44
N THR A 190 -10.38 -52.01 -1.22
CA THR A 190 -9.68 -51.90 0.11
C THR A 190 -8.41 -51.04 0.15
N THR A 191 -8.28 -49.98 0.97
CA THR A 191 -8.13 -49.95 2.45
C THR A 191 -8.19 -48.47 2.92
N ALA A 192 -9.18 -47.98 3.68
CA ALA A 192 -9.35 -47.89 5.15
C ALA A 192 -8.31 -47.05 5.95
N THR A 193 -8.78 -45.97 6.58
CA THR A 193 -8.30 -45.40 7.87
C THR A 193 -9.50 -44.77 8.60
N PRO A 194 -9.64 -44.90 9.94
CA PRO A 194 -10.93 -44.87 10.62
C PRO A 194 -11.28 -43.53 11.28
N GLU A 195 -12.58 -43.36 11.48
CA GLU A 195 -13.26 -42.39 12.34
C GLU A 195 -13.37 -42.96 13.77
N VAL A 196 -13.15 -42.13 14.80
CA VAL A 196 -13.56 -42.43 16.18
C VAL A 196 -14.19 -41.18 16.78
N THR A 197 -15.45 -41.34 17.15
CA THR A 197 -16.33 -40.38 17.83
C THR A 197 -16.06 -40.33 19.34
N SER A 198 -16.08 -39.08 19.87
CA SER A 198 -16.54 -38.58 21.17
C SER A 198 -16.66 -39.50 22.40
N ASP A 199 -16.07 -39.06 23.53
CA ASP A 199 -16.83 -38.91 24.79
C ASP A 199 -16.10 -38.06 25.86
N TYR A 200 -16.91 -37.32 26.65
CA TYR A 200 -16.66 -36.79 28.02
C TYR A 200 -15.63 -35.66 28.25
N GLU A 201 -15.77 -34.68 29.16
CA GLU A 201 -16.85 -34.03 29.93
C GLU A 201 -16.23 -32.74 30.57
N SER A 202 -17.09 -31.78 30.88
CA SER A 202 -16.89 -30.54 31.65
C SER A 202 -15.97 -30.63 32.87
N GLY A 203 -15.17 -29.56 33.09
CA GLY A 203 -14.50 -29.27 34.36
C GLY A 203 -14.10 -27.80 34.47
N GLN A 204 -14.96 -27.01 35.12
CA GLN A 204 -14.77 -25.60 35.48
C GLN A 204 -13.86 -25.47 36.73
N VAL A 205 -12.85 -24.61 36.71
CA VAL A 205 -12.20 -24.10 37.95
C VAL A 205 -11.87 -22.61 37.83
N SER A 206 -12.37 -21.87 38.82
CA SER A 206 -12.27 -20.43 39.05
C SER A 206 -10.85 -19.89 39.21
N VAL A 207 -10.61 -18.68 38.71
CA VAL A 207 -9.49 -17.82 39.13
C VAL A 207 -9.97 -16.84 40.19
N SER A 208 -9.41 -16.94 41.40
CA SER A 208 -9.61 -15.97 42.48
C SER A 208 -8.59 -14.84 42.36
N ALA A 209 -9.10 -13.61 42.44
CA ALA A 209 -8.33 -12.39 42.61
C ALA A 209 -7.60 -12.38 43.96
N THR A 210 -6.39 -11.85 43.99
CA THR A 210 -5.83 -11.26 45.22
C THR A 210 -4.91 -10.07 44.88
N THR A 211 -5.09 -9.04 45.68
CA THR A 211 -4.60 -7.66 45.68
C THR A 211 -3.09 -7.49 45.90
N SER A 212 -2.57 -6.34 45.46
CA SER A 212 -1.27 -5.73 45.78
C SER A 212 -0.91 -5.72 47.28
N PRO A 213 0.38 -5.49 47.61
CA PRO A 213 0.72 -4.16 48.09
C PRO A 213 2.07 -3.59 47.60
N SER A 214 2.14 -2.26 47.71
CA SER A 214 3.29 -1.37 47.52
C SER A 214 4.40 -1.59 48.58
N SER A 215 5.68 -1.38 48.23
CA SER A 215 6.58 -0.37 48.85
C SER A 215 8.11 -0.61 48.64
N SER A 216 8.79 0.52 48.40
CA SER A 216 10.14 0.94 48.84
C SER A 216 11.45 0.27 48.34
N SER A 217 12.23 1.12 47.65
CA SER A 217 13.69 1.36 47.73
C SER A 217 14.58 0.42 48.54
N THR A 218 15.73 0.02 47.97
CA THR A 218 17.08 0.19 48.55
C THR A 218 18.17 -0.15 47.51
N SER A 219 19.15 0.73 47.43
CA SER A 219 20.44 0.67 46.73
C SER A 219 21.40 -0.34 47.36
N THR A 220 22.29 -0.99 46.59
CA THR A 220 23.68 -1.34 47.00
C THR A 220 24.53 -1.78 45.79
N GLN A 221 25.53 -0.93 45.49
CA GLN A 221 26.93 -1.16 45.10
C GLN A 221 27.42 -2.48 44.48
N THR A 222 28.13 -2.26 43.36
CA THR A 222 29.53 -2.63 43.09
C THR A 222 29.93 -4.11 43.11
N SER A 223 30.31 -4.61 41.93
CA SER A 223 31.54 -5.40 41.81
C SER A 223 32.28 -5.07 40.51
N THR A 224 33.51 -4.62 40.70
CA THR A 224 34.54 -4.37 39.70
C THR A 224 35.10 -5.71 39.24
N GLN A 225 35.19 -5.94 37.92
CA GLN A 225 36.13 -6.91 37.38
C GLN A 225 36.84 -6.34 36.15
N THR A 226 38.10 -6.02 36.39
CA THR A 226 39.16 -5.71 35.43
C THR A 226 39.65 -6.99 34.77
N SER A 227 39.87 -6.95 33.45
CA SER A 227 40.84 -7.75 32.65
C SER A 227 40.34 -7.82 31.19
N THR A 228 41.10 -7.67 30.10
CA THR A 228 42.51 -7.43 29.82
C THR A 228 42.57 -7.01 28.35
N SER A 229 43.32 -5.96 28.03
CA SER A 229 43.50 -5.44 26.67
C SER A 229 44.27 -6.43 25.79
N THR A 230 43.75 -6.74 24.60
CA THR A 230 44.53 -7.29 23.48
C THR A 230 44.46 -6.29 22.33
N SER A 231 45.61 -5.67 22.04
CA SER A 231 45.79 -4.69 20.99
C SER A 231 45.73 -5.34 19.62
N THR A 232 44.74 -4.97 18.81
CA THR A 232 44.78 -5.15 17.36
C THR A 232 44.89 -3.77 16.73
N SER A 233 45.93 -3.61 15.92
CA SER A 233 46.28 -2.39 15.19
C SER A 233 45.22 -2.07 14.14
N THR A 234 44.27 -1.21 14.46
CA THR A 234 43.49 -0.45 13.48
C THR A 234 44.20 0.86 13.20
N THR A 235 44.59 1.03 11.94
CA THR A 235 45.01 2.30 11.36
C THR A 235 44.01 3.37 11.73
N SER A 236 44.45 4.38 12.47
CA SER A 236 43.66 5.55 12.80
C SER A 236 43.41 6.35 11.52
N THR A 237 42.26 6.14 10.90
CA THR A 237 41.65 7.15 10.04
C THR A 237 41.33 8.34 10.95
N THR A 238 42.02 9.46 10.71
CA THR A 238 41.65 10.76 11.24
C THR A 238 40.19 11.01 10.92
N THR A 239 39.32 10.94 11.94
CA THR A 239 37.93 11.42 11.86
C THR A 239 38.00 12.89 11.45
N GLY A 240 37.60 13.19 10.21
CA GLY A 240 37.36 14.56 9.80
C GLY A 240 36.36 15.19 10.76
N SER A 241 36.58 16.45 11.15
CA SER A 241 35.56 17.18 11.90
C SER A 241 34.26 17.15 11.11
N ALA A 242 33.15 16.77 11.76
CA ALA A 242 31.84 16.77 11.12
C ALA A 242 31.55 18.16 10.51
N ALA A 243 30.99 18.18 9.30
CA ALA A 243 30.81 19.41 8.55
C ALA A 243 29.67 20.27 9.15
N SER A 244 29.80 21.59 8.94
CA SER A 244 28.74 22.58 9.18
C SER A 244 28.48 23.34 7.88
N PHE A 245 27.21 23.59 7.61
CA PHE A 245 26.66 24.17 6.38
C PHE A 245 25.96 25.49 6.69
N SER A 246 26.49 26.27 7.64
CA SER A 246 25.84 27.49 8.13
C SER A 246 25.63 28.58 7.06
N SER A 247 26.27 28.47 5.90
CA SER A 247 26.09 29.36 4.75
C SER A 247 25.09 28.87 3.70
N ALA A 248 24.54 27.66 3.86
CA ALA A 248 23.57 27.10 2.93
C ALA A 248 22.30 27.95 2.90
N THR A 249 21.78 28.22 1.70
CA THR A 249 20.56 29.00 1.53
C THR A 249 19.37 28.05 1.47
N VAL A 250 18.46 28.18 2.44
CA VAL A 250 17.18 27.47 2.43
C VAL A 250 16.21 28.22 1.53
N SER A 251 15.82 27.62 0.40
CA SER A 251 14.86 28.21 -0.54
C SER A 251 13.41 27.83 -0.21
N SER A 252 13.21 26.64 0.34
CA SER A 252 11.92 26.18 0.86
C SER A 252 12.14 25.09 1.92
N SER A 253 11.13 24.85 2.74
CA SER A 253 11.11 23.81 3.76
C SER A 253 9.69 23.49 4.19
N PHE A 254 9.49 22.28 4.69
CA PHE A 254 8.26 21.85 5.34
C PHE A 254 8.60 21.08 6.62
N VAL A 255 7.72 21.14 7.61
CA VAL A 255 7.92 20.45 8.88
C VAL A 255 6.65 19.73 9.31
N TYR A 256 6.82 18.46 9.65
CA TYR A 256 5.87 17.67 10.41
C TYR A 256 6.40 17.56 11.84
N SER A 257 5.54 17.74 12.83
CA SER A 257 5.94 17.68 14.24
C SER A 257 4.85 17.05 15.09
N GLY A 258 5.23 16.36 16.16
CA GLY A 258 4.26 15.77 17.07
C GLY A 258 3.43 14.71 16.35
N THR A 259 2.11 14.80 16.45
CA THR A 259 1.21 13.81 15.82
C THR A 259 1.43 13.74 14.32
N ASP A 260 1.66 14.88 13.67
CA ASP A 260 1.85 14.95 12.23
C ASP A 260 3.16 14.31 11.77
N ALA A 261 4.13 14.12 12.68
CA ALA A 261 5.39 13.43 12.39
C ALA A 261 5.31 11.90 12.61
N GLY A 262 4.27 11.38 13.26
CA GLY A 262 4.16 9.95 13.56
C GLY A 262 3.98 9.60 15.04
N SER A 263 4.00 10.56 15.97
CA SER A 263 4.01 10.24 17.41
C SER A 263 2.70 9.71 17.99
N ALA A 264 1.64 9.63 17.19
CA ALA A 264 0.44 8.92 17.64
C ALA A 264 0.75 7.42 17.80
N THR A 265 0.13 6.80 18.79
CA THR A 265 0.20 5.34 18.95
C THR A 265 -0.85 4.69 18.07
N GLY A 266 -0.52 3.55 17.47
CA GLY A 266 -1.50 2.74 16.76
C GLY A 266 -0.91 1.43 16.27
N THR A 267 -1.53 0.86 15.25
CA THR A 267 -1.10 -0.41 14.65
C THR A 267 -1.15 -0.32 13.12
N TYR A 268 -0.23 -1.00 12.45
CA TYR A 268 -0.33 -1.26 11.01
C TYR A 268 -0.23 -2.76 10.72
N GLY A 269 -0.72 -3.20 9.55
CA GLY A 269 -0.65 -4.60 9.13
C GLY A 269 0.66 -4.92 8.40
N LYS A 270 1.61 -5.54 9.08
CA LYS A 270 2.82 -6.11 8.46
C LYS A 270 2.44 -7.31 7.59
N VAL A 271 2.80 -7.30 6.32
CA VAL A 271 2.55 -8.45 5.43
C VAL A 271 3.48 -9.61 5.81
N THR A 272 2.88 -10.79 6.00
CA THR A 272 3.59 -12.04 6.33
C THR A 272 3.57 -13.04 5.18
N ALA A 273 2.61 -12.93 4.27
CA ALA A 273 2.52 -13.73 3.05
C ALA A 273 1.89 -12.90 1.92
N MET A 274 2.58 -12.79 0.78
CA MET A 274 2.06 -12.03 -0.37
C MET A 274 0.90 -12.72 -1.09
N SER A 275 0.90 -14.05 -1.18
CA SER A 275 -0.09 -14.82 -1.94
C SER A 275 -1.53 -14.61 -1.45
N SER A 276 -1.69 -14.48 -0.14
CA SER A 276 -2.96 -14.29 0.55
C SER A 276 -3.14 -12.90 1.14
N CYS A 277 -2.15 -12.01 0.96
CA CYS A 277 -2.05 -10.73 1.65
C CYS A 277 -2.34 -10.79 3.14
N THR A 278 -1.83 -11.84 3.78
CA THR A 278 -2.03 -12.02 5.21
C THR A 278 -1.15 -11.07 5.98
N THR A 279 -1.77 -10.32 6.89
CA THR A 279 -1.10 -9.34 7.74
C THR A 279 -1.07 -9.77 9.21
N GLU A 280 -0.10 -9.24 9.93
CA GLU A 280 0.00 -9.29 11.39
C GLU A 280 0.08 -7.85 11.92
N ASP A 281 -0.66 -7.55 12.98
CA ASP A 281 -0.64 -6.22 13.60
C ASP A 281 0.73 -5.93 14.23
N VAL A 282 1.32 -4.79 13.85
CA VAL A 282 2.53 -4.23 14.46
C VAL A 282 2.15 -2.95 15.19
N SER A 283 2.46 -2.88 16.49
CA SER A 283 2.22 -1.69 17.29
C SER A 283 3.30 -0.63 17.06
N VAL A 284 2.85 0.60 16.83
CA VAL A 284 3.68 1.77 16.63
C VAL A 284 3.72 2.60 17.91
N SER A 285 4.93 2.94 18.36
CA SER A 285 5.13 3.78 19.54
C SER A 285 6.29 4.78 19.41
N ASP A 286 7.05 4.70 18.32
CA ASP A 286 8.15 5.63 18.08
C ASP A 286 7.60 7.00 17.67
N PRO A 287 8.20 8.13 18.11
CA PRO A 287 7.74 9.47 17.78
C PRO A 287 7.68 9.83 16.28
N VAL A 288 8.38 9.10 15.40
CA VAL A 288 8.24 9.25 13.93
C VAL A 288 7.48 8.09 13.27
N GLY A 289 6.74 7.34 14.08
CA GLY A 289 5.88 6.26 13.61
C GLY A 289 6.67 5.15 12.90
N PRO A 290 6.08 4.51 11.87
CA PRO A 290 6.74 3.45 11.10
C PRO A 290 8.02 3.88 10.37
N LEU A 291 8.28 5.19 10.18
CA LEU A 291 9.52 5.67 9.56
C LEU A 291 10.76 5.48 10.46
N SER A 292 10.55 5.09 11.73
CA SER A 292 11.62 4.65 12.63
C SER A 292 12.22 3.30 12.23
N GLU A 293 11.45 2.46 11.51
CA GLU A 293 11.91 1.19 10.95
C GLU A 293 12.70 1.43 9.64
N GLU A 294 13.16 0.35 8.99
CA GLU A 294 13.80 0.44 7.69
C GLU A 294 12.95 1.19 6.65
N VAL A 295 13.56 2.16 5.98
CA VAL A 295 12.93 2.92 4.88
C VAL A 295 13.69 2.79 3.57
N SER A 296 12.99 3.03 2.47
CA SER A 296 13.50 3.14 1.09
C SER A 296 13.06 4.49 0.53
N MET A 297 13.92 5.14 -0.26
CA MET A 297 13.46 6.22 -1.14
C MET A 297 13.05 5.65 -2.50
N VAL A 298 12.06 6.28 -3.11
CA VAL A 298 11.60 5.98 -4.46
C VAL A 298 11.58 7.27 -5.27
N PHE A 299 11.97 7.14 -6.54
CA PHE A 299 12.16 8.23 -7.47
C PHE A 299 11.38 7.94 -8.73
N ARG A 300 10.67 8.95 -9.26
CA ARG A 300 9.92 8.87 -10.52
C ARG A 300 10.33 9.98 -11.47
N GLY A 301 10.55 9.61 -12.73
CA GLY A 301 10.89 10.54 -13.80
C GLY A 301 9.71 11.41 -14.26
N PRO A 302 9.97 12.50 -15.01
CA PRO A 302 11.27 12.96 -15.50
C PRO A 302 12.15 13.59 -14.39
N LEU A 303 13.27 12.95 -14.06
CA LEU A 303 14.10 13.30 -12.90
C LEU A 303 15.57 13.00 -13.19
N ASN A 304 16.46 13.94 -12.86
CA ASN A 304 17.89 13.72 -12.80
C ASN A 304 18.34 13.65 -11.33
N ILE A 305 19.13 12.63 -11.00
CA ILE A 305 19.70 12.36 -9.68
C ILE A 305 21.22 12.43 -9.81
N TYR A 306 21.81 13.49 -9.26
CA TYR A 306 23.24 13.75 -9.34
C TYR A 306 23.98 13.06 -8.19
N ASN A 307 23.45 13.19 -6.97
CA ASN A 307 24.03 12.62 -5.77
C ASN A 307 22.95 12.21 -4.76
N ILE A 308 23.24 11.16 -3.98
CA ILE A 308 22.48 10.78 -2.79
C ILE A 308 23.49 10.52 -1.67
N ALA A 309 23.18 10.97 -0.46
CA ALA A 309 23.87 10.55 0.75
C ALA A 309 22.84 10.22 1.84
N VAL A 310 23.08 9.12 2.55
CA VAL A 310 22.24 8.69 3.67
C VAL A 310 23.07 8.75 4.94
N PHE A 311 22.51 9.34 5.99
CA PHE A 311 23.17 9.50 7.28
C PHE A 311 22.29 8.92 8.38
N ASN A 312 22.92 8.26 9.34
CA ASN A 312 22.27 7.79 10.56
C ASN A 312 22.89 8.47 11.79
N ALA A 313 22.09 8.60 12.83
CA ALA A 313 22.54 9.14 14.10
C ALA A 313 21.98 8.35 15.28
N THR A 314 22.60 8.59 16.44
CA THR A 314 22.01 8.29 17.74
C THR A 314 21.91 9.60 18.51
N SER A 315 21.01 9.67 19.50
CA SER A 315 20.78 10.90 20.25
C SER A 315 22.08 11.47 20.83
N GLY A 316 22.38 12.73 20.51
CA GLY A 316 23.56 13.45 20.96
C GLY A 316 24.85 13.16 20.18
N SER A 317 24.79 12.38 19.09
CA SER A 317 25.93 12.11 18.20
C SER A 317 25.83 12.88 16.89
N ASP A 318 26.97 13.05 16.21
CA ASP A 318 27.00 13.52 14.83
C ASP A 318 26.33 12.51 13.88
N TRP A 319 25.80 13.01 12.78
CA TRP A 319 25.09 12.23 11.77
C TRP A 319 26.11 11.66 10.79
N THR A 320 26.35 10.36 10.84
CA THR A 320 27.41 9.68 10.08
C THR A 320 26.88 9.16 8.75
N LYS A 321 27.60 9.39 7.66
CA LYS A 321 27.26 8.90 6.32
C LYS A 321 27.39 7.38 6.28
N VAL A 322 26.33 6.69 5.87
CA VAL A 322 26.25 5.22 5.81
C VAL A 322 26.08 4.67 4.41
N SER A 323 25.62 5.49 3.46
CA SER A 323 25.51 5.15 2.04
C SER A 323 25.71 6.39 1.18
N SER A 324 26.21 6.18 -0.03
CA SER A 324 26.44 7.27 -0.98
C SER A 324 26.21 6.84 -2.42
N TYR A 325 25.78 7.79 -3.25
CA TYR A 325 25.71 7.64 -4.70
C TYR A 325 26.12 8.94 -5.39
N SER A 326 26.80 8.81 -6.52
CA SER A 326 27.05 9.89 -7.47
C SER A 326 26.93 9.35 -8.89
N GLN A 327 26.25 10.09 -9.77
CA GLN A 327 26.16 9.78 -11.20
C GLN A 327 27.52 9.65 -11.90
N ASN A 328 28.59 10.14 -11.26
CA ASN A 328 29.97 10.04 -11.75
C ASN A 328 30.65 8.69 -11.42
N GLY A 329 29.90 7.72 -10.90
CA GLY A 329 30.35 6.33 -10.74
C GLY A 329 30.54 5.86 -9.29
N THR A 330 30.12 6.64 -8.30
CA THR A 330 30.12 6.20 -6.90
C THR A 330 28.77 5.57 -6.56
N GLN A 331 28.78 4.40 -5.95
CA GLN A 331 27.60 3.75 -5.38
C GLN A 331 28.07 2.83 -4.24
N GLU A 332 27.98 3.33 -3.01
CA GLU A 332 28.48 2.68 -1.80
C GLU A 332 27.31 2.32 -0.88
N ASN A 333 27.24 1.04 -0.49
CA ASN A 333 26.16 0.50 0.34
C ASN A 333 24.76 0.90 -0.19
N MET A 334 24.58 0.79 -1.50
CA MET A 334 23.35 1.17 -2.18
C MET A 334 23.14 0.33 -3.44
N VAL A 335 21.92 -0.15 -3.64
CA VAL A 335 21.47 -0.79 -4.88
C VAL A 335 20.25 -0.06 -5.40
N PHE A 336 20.22 0.17 -6.71
CA PHE A 336 19.04 0.69 -7.40
C PHE A 336 18.19 -0.47 -7.91
N MET A 337 16.94 -0.45 -7.53
CA MET A 337 15.94 -1.47 -7.83
C MET A 337 14.73 -0.84 -8.52
N ASN A 338 13.89 -1.66 -9.12
CA ASN A 338 12.59 -1.25 -9.63
C ASN A 338 11.59 -2.41 -9.50
N LYS A 339 10.37 -2.19 -10.00
CA LYS A 339 9.25 -3.14 -9.90
C LYS A 339 8.99 -3.89 -11.21
N LEU A 340 10.02 -4.04 -12.04
CA LEU A 340 9.89 -4.61 -13.38
C LEU A 340 10.24 -6.11 -13.42
N ASN A 341 10.61 -6.70 -12.28
CA ASN A 341 10.92 -8.13 -12.16
C ASN A 341 9.65 -8.96 -11.94
N ILE A 342 8.66 -8.79 -12.81
CA ILE A 342 7.35 -9.42 -12.67
C ILE A 342 7.48 -10.91 -13.02
N ASP A 343 7.13 -11.78 -12.08
CA ASP A 343 7.00 -13.21 -12.34
C ASP A 343 5.61 -13.54 -12.91
N TYR A 344 5.57 -13.84 -14.21
CA TYR A 344 4.35 -14.24 -14.92
C TYR A 344 4.04 -15.75 -14.82
N THR A 345 4.85 -16.53 -14.11
CA THR A 345 4.62 -17.98 -13.93
C THR A 345 3.51 -18.27 -12.93
N GLY A 346 3.05 -17.26 -12.19
CA GLY A 346 2.08 -17.40 -11.10
C GLY A 346 2.71 -17.81 -9.77
N ALA A 347 4.05 -17.72 -9.65
CA ALA A 347 4.70 -17.79 -8.35
C ALA A 347 4.46 -16.49 -7.58
N ASP A 348 4.30 -16.60 -6.26
CA ASP A 348 4.07 -15.47 -5.36
C ASP A 348 5.40 -14.78 -5.00
N SER A 349 6.03 -14.14 -5.98
CA SER A 349 7.29 -13.41 -5.82
C SER A 349 7.08 -11.90 -5.93
N SER A 350 7.97 -11.16 -5.28
CA SER A 350 8.02 -9.71 -5.35
C SER A 350 8.33 -9.27 -6.77
N PRO A 351 7.68 -8.20 -7.29
CA PRO A 351 8.09 -7.58 -8.54
C PRO A 351 9.40 -6.79 -8.40
N GLN A 352 9.98 -6.71 -7.19
CA GLN A 352 11.25 -6.06 -6.93
C GLN A 352 12.39 -6.75 -7.69
N GLY A 353 13.22 -5.97 -8.37
CA GLY A 353 14.45 -6.47 -8.96
C GLY A 353 15.48 -5.39 -9.22
N TYR A 354 16.71 -5.80 -9.54
CA TYR A 354 17.75 -4.84 -9.90
C TYR A 354 17.34 -4.02 -11.11
N SER A 355 17.59 -2.73 -11.05
CA SER A 355 17.28 -1.81 -12.13
C SER A 355 18.37 -1.82 -13.22
N THR A 356 18.00 -1.58 -14.47
CA THR A 356 18.93 -1.12 -15.50
C THR A 356 19.47 0.26 -15.19
N VAL A 357 20.55 0.65 -15.87
CA VAL A 357 21.24 1.95 -15.66
C VAL A 357 20.32 3.18 -15.82
N ASP A 358 19.20 3.04 -16.52
CA ASP A 358 18.24 4.10 -16.84
C ASP A 358 16.87 3.92 -16.17
N GLY A 359 16.70 2.90 -15.31
CA GLY A 359 15.42 2.63 -14.67
C GLY A 359 14.39 1.91 -15.53
N SER A 360 14.68 1.63 -16.81
CA SER A 360 13.68 1.20 -17.79
C SER A 360 13.39 -0.29 -17.87
N GLY A 361 14.18 -1.11 -17.17
CA GLY A 361 14.00 -2.56 -17.17
C GLY A 361 14.71 -3.23 -16.00
N THR A 362 14.68 -4.56 -16.00
CA THR A 362 15.33 -5.38 -14.97
C THR A 362 16.73 -5.80 -15.40
N ALA A 363 17.68 -5.75 -14.48
CA ALA A 363 19.03 -6.26 -14.62
C ALA A 363 19.19 -7.57 -13.83
N THR A 364 20.15 -8.40 -14.24
CA THR A 364 20.47 -9.67 -13.56
C THR A 364 21.37 -9.51 -12.34
N LYS A 365 21.88 -8.30 -12.10
CA LYS A 365 22.74 -7.94 -10.98
C LYS A 365 22.67 -6.42 -10.76
N SER A 366 23.14 -5.97 -9.60
CA SER A 366 23.29 -4.55 -9.29
C SER A 366 24.03 -3.82 -10.41
N THR A 367 23.46 -2.70 -10.85
CA THR A 367 24.06 -1.77 -11.80
C THR A 367 24.40 -0.46 -11.08
N THR A 368 25.41 0.24 -11.58
CA THR A 368 25.60 1.64 -11.21
C THR A 368 24.55 2.45 -11.96
N PHE A 369 23.65 3.09 -11.22
CA PHE A 369 22.59 3.89 -11.82
C PHE A 369 23.16 5.09 -12.59
N GLY A 370 22.56 5.42 -13.72
CA GLY A 370 23.04 6.44 -14.66
C GLY A 370 22.57 7.85 -14.33
N GLY A 371 21.69 8.02 -13.34
CA GLY A 371 21.29 9.33 -12.83
C GLY A 371 20.14 10.00 -13.55
N SER A 372 19.49 9.38 -14.53
CA SER A 372 18.30 9.95 -15.20
C SER A 372 17.17 8.94 -15.30
N LEU A 373 15.96 9.41 -15.00
CA LEU A 373 14.69 8.71 -15.18
C LEU A 373 13.84 9.46 -16.20
N ALA A 374 13.34 8.74 -17.21
CA ALA A 374 12.49 9.32 -18.25
C ALA A 374 11.07 9.62 -17.75
N ASP A 375 10.37 10.54 -18.45
CA ASP A 375 8.91 10.62 -18.39
C ASP A 375 8.28 9.37 -19.03
N ALA A 376 6.96 9.22 -18.89
CA ALA A 376 6.22 8.10 -19.47
C ALA A 376 6.38 8.05 -20.99
N SER A 377 6.62 6.88 -21.56
CA SER A 377 6.71 6.74 -23.03
C SER A 377 5.36 6.90 -23.72
N ASP A 378 4.28 6.44 -23.07
CA ASP A 378 2.91 6.50 -23.57
C ASP A 378 1.89 6.50 -22.41
N ALA A 379 1.50 7.70 -21.99
CA ALA A 379 0.51 7.91 -20.93
C ALA A 379 -0.89 7.35 -21.26
N SER A 380 -1.17 7.00 -22.53
CA SER A 380 -2.48 6.47 -22.94
C SER A 380 -2.66 4.98 -22.63
N VAL A 381 -1.57 4.26 -22.32
CA VAL A 381 -1.61 2.84 -21.98
C VAL A 381 -2.07 2.66 -20.53
N THR A 382 -3.38 2.55 -20.29
CA THR A 382 -3.90 2.28 -18.94
C THR A 382 -3.28 0.99 -18.37
N GLY A 383 -2.67 1.09 -17.19
CA GLY A 383 -2.00 -0.05 -16.54
C GLY A 383 -0.64 -0.42 -17.14
N GLY A 384 -0.06 0.41 -18.02
CA GLY A 384 1.26 0.16 -18.61
C GLY A 384 2.41 0.16 -17.60
N GLY A 385 2.20 0.75 -16.43
CA GLY A 385 3.18 0.79 -15.34
C GLY A 385 4.30 1.81 -15.55
N PRO A 386 5.37 1.74 -14.72
CA PRO A 386 6.53 2.61 -14.81
C PRO A 386 7.19 2.59 -16.19
N CYS A 387 7.72 3.74 -16.60
CA CYS A 387 8.28 4.02 -17.94
C CYS A 387 7.30 3.99 -19.11
N VAL A 388 6.14 3.34 -18.99
CA VAL A 388 5.13 3.27 -20.05
C VAL A 388 4.03 4.30 -19.81
N SER A 389 3.20 4.08 -18.79
CA SER A 389 2.04 4.92 -18.48
C SER A 389 2.34 5.97 -17.41
N THR A 390 3.38 5.75 -16.61
CA THR A 390 3.96 6.70 -15.68
C THR A 390 5.45 6.90 -15.98
N GLY A 391 6.08 7.91 -15.38
CA GLY A 391 7.53 8.09 -15.48
C GLY A 391 8.29 6.84 -15.03
N CYS A 392 9.54 6.69 -15.47
CA CYS A 392 10.38 5.61 -14.98
C CYS A 392 10.58 5.70 -13.48
N GLU A 393 10.49 4.56 -12.79
CA GLU A 393 10.59 4.49 -11.34
C GLU A 393 11.74 3.59 -10.90
N VAL A 394 12.49 4.06 -9.91
CA VAL A 394 13.48 3.26 -9.18
C VAL A 394 13.33 3.51 -7.68
N ASN A 395 13.62 2.49 -6.89
CA ASN A 395 13.80 2.60 -5.45
C ASN A 395 15.25 2.26 -5.07
N ILE A 396 15.69 2.71 -3.90
CA ILE A 396 17.02 2.43 -3.37
C ILE A 396 16.94 1.59 -2.10
N MET A 397 17.82 0.59 -2.00
CA MET A 397 18.01 -0.24 -0.82
C MET A 397 19.51 -0.27 -0.47
N THR A 398 19.87 -0.79 0.70
CA THR A 398 21.26 -1.13 1.02
C THR A 398 21.74 -2.31 0.16
N GLU A 399 23.05 -2.58 0.15
CA GLU A 399 23.58 -3.75 -0.58
C GLU A 399 23.42 -5.08 0.17
N THR A 400 22.94 -5.03 1.41
CA THR A 400 22.74 -6.20 2.27
C THR A 400 21.43 -6.90 1.93
N ASN A 401 21.52 -8.13 1.44
CA ASN A 401 20.34 -8.97 1.20
C ASN A 401 19.74 -9.42 2.54
N CYS A 402 18.42 -9.45 2.65
CA CYS A 402 17.72 -9.88 3.86
C CYS A 402 18.10 -11.32 4.26
N ALA A 403 18.45 -12.20 3.31
CA ALA A 403 18.83 -13.58 3.58
C ALA A 403 20.27 -13.73 4.13
N ASP A 404 21.12 -12.70 4.00
CA ASP A 404 22.52 -12.77 4.42
C ASP A 404 22.73 -12.40 5.91
N GLU A 405 21.73 -11.81 6.56
CA GLU A 405 21.73 -11.38 7.97
C GLU A 405 20.54 -11.99 8.74
N ASP A 406 20.11 -11.38 9.86
CA ASP A 406 19.01 -11.86 10.72
C ASP A 406 17.59 -11.78 10.08
N GLY A 407 17.50 -11.50 8.77
CA GLY A 407 16.25 -11.30 8.05
C GLY A 407 15.76 -9.86 8.09
N CYS A 408 14.79 -9.56 7.21
CA CYS A 408 14.07 -8.29 7.23
C CYS A 408 12.71 -8.43 7.92
N ILE A 409 12.20 -7.33 8.48
CA ILE A 409 10.80 -7.26 8.93
C ILE A 409 9.88 -7.38 7.70
N GLY A 410 8.79 -8.13 7.87
CA GLY A 410 7.75 -8.35 6.86
C GLY A 410 8.13 -9.43 5.85
N TYR A 411 7.33 -9.54 4.80
CA TYR A 411 7.61 -10.43 3.68
C TYR A 411 8.84 -9.94 2.89
N TYR A 412 9.66 -10.88 2.45
CA TYR A 412 10.71 -10.69 1.47
C TYR A 412 11.01 -12.02 0.76
N ASP A 413 11.53 -11.94 -0.46
CA ASP A 413 12.08 -13.07 -1.22
C ASP A 413 13.59 -12.86 -1.47
N ASP A 414 14.14 -13.54 -2.49
CA ASP A 414 15.55 -13.44 -2.85
C ASP A 414 15.96 -12.05 -3.35
N MET A 415 15.00 -11.22 -3.77
CA MET A 415 15.21 -9.82 -4.15
C MET A 415 14.93 -8.85 -2.99
N GLY A 416 14.78 -9.35 -1.76
CA GLY A 416 14.68 -8.54 -0.55
C GLY A 416 16.02 -8.01 -0.08
N PHE A 417 16.15 -6.69 0.04
CA PHE A 417 17.30 -6.01 0.64
C PHE A 417 16.90 -5.21 1.87
N HIS A 418 17.86 -4.93 2.76
CA HIS A 418 17.62 -4.06 3.91
C HIS A 418 17.44 -2.61 3.44
N GLY A 419 16.53 -1.88 4.10
CA GLY A 419 16.47 -0.42 4.02
C GLY A 419 17.39 0.23 5.06
N TRP A 420 17.24 1.54 5.26
CA TRP A 420 17.97 2.25 6.33
C TRP A 420 17.12 2.34 7.59
N ASP A 421 17.55 1.65 8.64
CA ASP A 421 16.85 1.54 9.92
C ASP A 421 17.18 2.68 10.91
N GLY A 422 16.35 2.81 11.96
CA GLY A 422 16.56 3.66 13.13
C GLY A 422 15.73 4.94 13.18
N GLY A 423 15.36 5.45 14.35
CA GLY A 423 14.51 6.65 14.47
C GLY A 423 15.17 8.00 14.13
N MET A 424 16.49 8.02 13.86
CA MET A 424 17.23 9.23 13.49
C MET A 424 18.01 8.98 12.20
N LYS A 425 17.45 9.39 11.06
CA LYS A 425 18.04 9.21 9.72
C LYS A 425 17.81 10.43 8.82
N MET A 426 18.77 10.70 7.95
CA MET A 426 18.75 11.85 7.05
C MET A 426 19.12 11.41 5.64
N PHE A 427 18.27 11.77 4.69
CA PHE A 427 18.48 11.54 3.27
C PHE A 427 18.74 12.87 2.57
N VAL A 428 19.85 12.95 1.85
CA VAL A 428 20.25 14.14 1.10
C VAL A 428 20.30 13.78 -0.38
N THR A 429 19.48 14.45 -1.20
CA THR A 429 19.37 14.16 -2.64
C THR A 429 19.60 15.42 -3.46
N LYS A 430 20.60 15.41 -4.34
CA LYS A 430 20.87 16.47 -5.31
C LYS A 430 20.20 16.12 -6.62
N VAL A 431 19.18 16.90 -7.01
CA VAL A 431 18.27 16.53 -8.09
C VAL A 431 17.88 17.71 -8.97
N GLN A 432 17.33 17.38 -10.14
CA GLN A 432 16.59 18.29 -11.00
C GLN A 432 15.34 17.56 -11.50
N MET A 433 14.21 18.26 -11.59
CA MET A 433 12.92 17.74 -12.05
C MET A 433 12.54 18.38 -13.41
N PRO A 434 13.20 18.03 -14.53
CA PRO A 434 12.98 18.68 -15.82
C PRO A 434 11.55 18.46 -16.34
N THR A 435 11.05 19.38 -17.17
CA THR A 435 9.72 19.26 -17.79
C THR A 435 9.69 18.08 -18.76
N GLY A 436 8.78 17.13 -18.52
CA GLY A 436 8.45 16.04 -19.42
C GLY A 436 7.35 16.40 -20.42
N SER A 437 7.23 15.61 -21.48
CA SER A 437 6.29 15.84 -22.58
C SER A 437 5.00 15.03 -22.48
N THR A 438 4.89 14.11 -21.52
CA THR A 438 3.74 13.20 -21.39
C THR A 438 3.06 13.41 -20.04
N VAL A 439 3.29 12.54 -19.06
CA VAL A 439 2.68 12.65 -17.74
C VAL A 439 3.25 13.84 -17.00
N ASN A 440 4.56 14.07 -17.09
CA ASN A 440 5.26 15.21 -16.50
C ASN A 440 5.02 15.35 -14.98
N ARG A 441 5.04 14.22 -14.26
CA ARG A 441 4.82 14.15 -12.80
C ARG A 441 6.00 13.49 -12.07
N PRO A 442 7.19 14.12 -12.06
CA PRO A 442 8.29 13.59 -11.27
C PRO A 442 7.94 13.62 -9.79
N ALA A 443 8.53 12.68 -9.05
CA ALA A 443 8.30 12.56 -7.62
C ALA A 443 9.49 11.95 -6.90
N ILE A 444 9.64 12.35 -5.64
CA ILE A 444 10.53 11.75 -4.65
C ILE A 444 9.68 11.48 -3.43
N TRP A 445 9.61 10.21 -3.02
CA TRP A 445 8.89 9.80 -1.83
C TRP A 445 9.67 8.74 -1.08
N MET A 446 9.28 8.53 0.17
CA MET A 446 9.87 7.56 1.07
C MET A 446 8.79 6.58 1.52
N LEU A 447 9.18 5.31 1.59
CA LEU A 447 8.33 4.22 2.04
C LEU A 447 9.03 3.47 3.17
N ASN A 448 8.26 2.84 4.03
CA ASN A 448 8.78 1.72 4.80
C ASN A 448 9.29 0.65 3.83
N ALA A 449 10.49 0.10 4.09
CA ALA A 449 11.20 -0.80 3.18
C ALA A 449 10.41 -2.10 2.91
N GLN A 450 9.52 -2.50 3.83
CA GLN A 450 8.57 -3.59 3.63
C GLN A 450 7.71 -3.41 2.37
N VAL A 451 7.36 -2.16 2.02
CA VAL A 451 6.48 -1.85 0.89
C VAL A 451 7.10 -2.28 -0.43
N VAL A 452 8.37 -1.96 -0.61
CA VAL A 452 9.09 -2.26 -1.85
C VAL A 452 9.58 -3.71 -1.89
N ARG A 453 9.87 -4.34 -0.73
CA ARG A 453 10.21 -5.77 -0.64
C ARG A 453 9.04 -6.68 -0.98
N ALA A 454 7.82 -6.30 -0.61
CA ALA A 454 6.60 -6.96 -1.03
C ALA A 454 6.19 -6.43 -2.42
N ASN A 455 4.95 -5.98 -2.62
CA ASN A 455 4.52 -5.35 -3.87
C ASN A 455 3.99 -3.95 -3.64
N GLN A 456 4.77 -2.90 -3.95
CA GLN A 456 4.42 -1.50 -3.67
C GLN A 456 3.03 -1.08 -4.19
N TYR A 457 2.54 -1.63 -5.30
CA TYR A 457 1.24 -1.30 -5.88
C TYR A 457 0.22 -2.43 -5.76
N GLY A 458 0.46 -3.35 -4.84
CA GLY A 458 -0.44 -4.45 -4.54
C GLY A 458 -0.28 -4.87 -3.09
N CYS A 459 0.03 -6.13 -2.88
CA CYS A 459 0.15 -6.71 -1.55
C CYS A 459 1.34 -6.15 -0.76
N ASN A 460 1.08 -5.20 0.14
CA ASN A 460 2.12 -4.64 1.01
C ASN A 460 1.51 -4.02 2.28
N CYS A 461 2.35 -3.47 3.16
CA CYS A 461 1.91 -2.90 4.44
C CYS A 461 1.43 -1.44 4.36
N ARG A 462 1.67 -0.75 3.25
CA ARG A 462 1.13 0.59 2.99
C ARG A 462 -0.34 0.41 2.65
N GLY A 463 -1.21 1.00 3.47
CA GLY A 463 -2.65 0.87 3.32
C GLY A 463 -3.20 1.65 2.14
N GLU A 464 -4.50 1.91 2.14
CA GLU A 464 -5.17 2.60 1.04
C GLU A 464 -5.65 4.00 1.44
N GLY A 465 -5.51 4.95 0.50
CA GLY A 465 -5.95 6.32 0.70
C GLY A 465 -5.23 7.00 1.86
N ALA A 466 -6.00 7.60 2.78
CA ALA A 466 -5.44 8.28 3.94
C ALA A 466 -4.87 7.30 4.98
N GLU A 467 -5.36 6.06 5.02
CA GLU A 467 -4.84 4.99 5.88
C GLU A 467 -3.51 4.49 5.31
N GLY A 468 -2.42 5.15 5.67
CA GLY A 468 -1.08 4.89 5.15
C GLY A 468 -0.46 3.56 5.60
N GLY A 469 -1.03 2.84 6.57
CA GLY A 469 -0.47 1.59 7.08
C GLY A 469 0.96 1.76 7.61
N CYS A 470 1.95 1.04 7.08
CA CYS A 470 3.35 1.25 7.45
C CYS A 470 3.97 2.55 6.90
N GLY A 471 3.18 3.41 6.23
CA GLY A 471 3.53 4.80 5.94
C GLY A 471 4.13 5.06 4.55
N GLU A 472 3.80 6.24 4.04
CA GLU A 472 4.35 6.83 2.82
C GLU A 472 4.53 8.34 3.04
N LEU A 473 5.74 8.85 2.81
CA LEU A 473 6.07 10.26 2.89
C LEU A 473 6.46 10.78 1.51
N ASP A 474 5.59 11.56 0.88
CA ASP A 474 5.95 12.32 -0.30
C ASP A 474 6.83 13.48 0.11
N ILE A 475 8.05 13.53 -0.41
CA ILE A 475 9.02 14.57 -0.07
C ILE A 475 8.88 15.74 -1.04
N ALA A 476 8.82 15.41 -2.34
CA ALA A 476 8.66 16.38 -3.41
C ALA A 476 7.93 15.69 -4.58
N GLU A 477 6.62 15.86 -4.65
CA GLU A 477 5.79 15.31 -5.73
C GLU A 477 5.10 16.40 -6.55
N VAL A 478 5.17 16.28 -7.88
CA VAL A 478 4.28 17.03 -8.77
C VAL A 478 2.94 16.29 -8.87
N ILE A 479 1.93 16.81 -8.18
CA ILE A 479 0.57 16.27 -8.19
C ILE A 479 -0.29 16.86 -9.31
N GLU A 480 -1.33 16.13 -9.70
CA GLU A 480 -2.23 16.46 -10.80
C GLU A 480 -3.10 17.70 -10.55
N THR A 481 -3.32 18.07 -9.29
CA THR A 481 -4.11 19.26 -8.92
C THR A 481 -3.39 20.56 -9.33
N ASN A 482 -2.06 20.53 -9.45
CA ASN A 482 -1.29 21.62 -10.05
C ASN A 482 -1.18 21.44 -11.57
N THR A 483 -2.15 22.00 -12.30
CA THR A 483 -2.16 21.96 -13.78
C THR A 483 -0.92 22.57 -14.44
N SER A 484 -0.25 23.54 -13.80
CA SER A 484 1.00 24.12 -14.29
C SER A 484 2.21 23.20 -14.10
N LYS A 485 2.12 22.23 -13.17
CA LYS A 485 3.16 21.24 -12.86
C LYS A 485 4.52 21.90 -12.52
N ASP A 486 4.48 23.09 -11.96
CA ASP A 486 5.62 23.98 -11.68
C ASP A 486 5.98 24.08 -10.19
N LYS A 487 5.32 23.27 -9.35
CA LYS A 487 5.53 23.19 -7.90
C LYS A 487 5.49 21.74 -7.43
N VAL A 488 6.06 21.49 -6.26
CA VAL A 488 6.06 20.20 -5.59
C VAL A 488 5.27 20.26 -4.29
N SER A 489 4.62 19.14 -3.97
CA SER A 489 3.84 18.89 -2.75
C SER A 489 4.55 17.90 -1.84
N THR A 490 4.14 17.88 -0.57
CA THR A 490 4.55 16.89 0.43
C THR A 490 3.33 16.41 1.20
N HIS A 491 3.24 15.11 1.43
CA HIS A 491 2.18 14.47 2.22
C HIS A 491 2.78 13.36 3.04
N TYR A 492 2.29 13.18 4.27
CA TYR A 492 2.59 12.01 5.06
C TYR A 492 1.32 11.22 5.29
N TYR A 493 1.23 10.06 4.64
CA TYR A 493 0.11 9.13 4.78
C TYR A 493 0.23 8.38 6.09
N PHE A 494 -0.66 8.74 7.00
CA PHE A 494 -0.56 8.35 8.39
C PHE A 494 -1.05 6.93 8.63
N PHE A 495 -0.42 6.19 9.53
CA PHE A 495 -0.61 4.73 9.63
C PHE A 495 -2.05 4.28 9.87
N ASP A 496 -2.88 5.09 10.54
CA ASP A 496 -4.30 4.85 10.81
C ASP A 496 -5.25 5.84 10.10
N GLY A 497 -4.72 6.70 9.23
CA GLY A 497 -5.48 7.71 8.50
C GLY A 497 -6.13 8.81 9.34
N SER A 498 -5.86 8.86 10.65
CA SER A 498 -6.42 9.88 11.54
C SER A 498 -5.87 11.29 11.30
N VAL A 499 -4.72 11.38 10.62
CA VAL A 499 -4.03 12.63 10.28
C VAL A 499 -3.84 12.70 8.77
N SER A 500 -4.16 13.86 8.19
CA SER A 500 -3.93 14.17 6.77
C SER A 500 -2.94 15.34 6.68
N ALA A 501 -1.71 15.10 7.13
CA ALA A 501 -0.70 16.14 7.16
C ALA A 501 -0.02 16.29 5.79
N GLY A 502 0.19 17.53 5.37
CA GLY A 502 0.85 17.83 4.11
C GLY A 502 0.78 19.30 3.73
N GLY A 503 1.49 19.61 2.65
CA GLY A 503 1.58 20.93 2.07
C GLY A 503 1.58 20.83 0.56
N ASP A 504 0.41 21.04 -0.03
CA ASP A 504 0.30 21.14 -1.48
C ASP A 504 1.10 22.32 -2.00
N ASN A 505 1.91 22.10 -3.04
CA ASN A 505 2.63 23.16 -3.73
C ASN A 505 3.57 23.98 -2.80
N TYR A 506 4.16 23.35 -1.79
CA TYR A 506 4.98 24.02 -0.76
C TYR A 506 6.30 24.61 -1.30
N ALA A 507 6.85 24.06 -2.40
CA ALA A 507 8.08 24.54 -3.03
C ALA A 507 7.93 24.64 -4.55
N ALA A 508 8.78 25.46 -5.17
CA ALA A 508 8.87 25.52 -6.62
C ALA A 508 9.51 24.22 -7.15
N ARG A 509 9.05 23.74 -8.30
CA ARG A 509 9.68 22.59 -8.96
C ARG A 509 11.05 23.01 -9.52
N PRO A 510 12.14 22.26 -9.27
CA PRO A 510 13.46 22.56 -9.81
C PRO A 510 13.58 22.13 -11.28
N THR A 511 12.90 22.86 -12.17
CA THR A 511 12.82 22.51 -13.61
C THR A 511 14.12 22.78 -14.35
N ASP A 512 14.69 23.97 -14.17
CA ASP A 512 15.85 24.48 -14.93
C ASP A 512 17.11 24.65 -14.06
N SER A 513 17.05 24.25 -12.80
CA SER A 513 18.13 24.34 -11.82
C SER A 513 18.26 23.05 -11.03
N VAL A 514 19.46 22.83 -10.49
CA VAL A 514 19.71 21.73 -9.55
C VAL A 514 19.50 22.24 -8.13
N VAL A 515 18.81 21.46 -7.30
CA VAL A 515 18.59 21.73 -5.87
C VAL A 515 19.02 20.53 -5.05
N THR A 516 19.19 20.72 -3.75
CA THR A 516 19.45 19.64 -2.80
C THR A 516 18.29 19.54 -1.81
N TYR A 517 17.57 18.43 -1.80
CA TYR A 517 16.60 18.13 -0.74
C TYR A 517 17.31 17.43 0.42
N VAL A 518 17.11 17.94 1.63
CA VAL A 518 17.54 17.33 2.90
C VAL A 518 16.28 16.92 3.65
N THR A 519 16.04 15.62 3.76
CA THR A 519 14.93 15.04 4.53
C THR A 519 15.48 14.46 5.82
N ILE A 520 15.12 15.07 6.94
CA ILE A 520 15.57 14.71 8.30
C ILE A 520 14.41 14.07 9.02
N ILE A 521 14.63 12.86 9.55
CA ILE A 521 13.71 12.17 10.44
C ILE A 521 14.41 12.09 11.79
N ASP A 522 13.78 12.67 12.81
CA ASP A 522 14.32 12.75 14.16
C ASP A 522 13.23 12.35 15.17
N ASN A 523 13.41 11.18 15.78
CA ASN A 523 12.50 10.66 16.80
C ASN A 523 12.72 11.23 18.20
N SER A 524 13.58 12.24 18.38
CA SER A 524 13.73 12.90 19.66
C SER A 524 12.45 13.64 20.06
N SER A 525 12.24 13.79 21.37
CA SER A 525 11.08 14.48 21.95
C SER A 525 9.73 13.91 21.44
N THR A 526 8.94 14.69 20.72
CA THR A 526 7.65 14.28 20.13
C THR A 526 7.75 13.93 18.65
N GLY A 527 8.96 13.77 18.12
CA GLY A 527 9.19 13.44 16.72
C GLY A 527 9.11 14.66 15.79
N THR A 528 10.00 14.71 14.81
CA THR A 528 10.03 15.73 13.75
C THR A 528 10.46 15.09 12.44
N ILE A 529 9.76 15.46 11.36
CA ILE A 529 10.22 15.23 9.99
C ILE A 529 10.38 16.60 9.34
N LYS A 530 11.60 16.94 8.94
CA LYS A 530 11.92 18.23 8.30
C LYS A 530 12.39 17.98 6.88
N ILE A 531 11.76 18.64 5.92
CA ILE A 531 12.20 18.65 4.51
C ILE A 531 12.73 20.06 4.23
N ILE A 532 13.94 20.14 3.66
CA ILE A 532 14.61 21.40 3.35
C ILE A 532 15.09 21.34 1.90
N GLU A 533 14.83 22.40 1.15
CA GLU A 533 15.43 22.64 -0.16
C GLU A 533 16.58 23.62 0.01
N LEU A 534 17.78 23.18 -0.37
CA LEU A 534 19.00 23.98 -0.42
C LEU A 534 19.39 24.25 -1.87
N GLY A 535 20.27 25.24 -2.08
CA GLY A 535 20.95 25.42 -3.35
C GLY A 535 21.69 24.15 -3.80
N GLY A 536 21.76 23.92 -5.10
CA GLY A 536 22.34 22.69 -5.66
C GLY A 536 23.79 22.43 -5.24
N ASP A 537 24.55 23.47 -4.89
CA ASP A 537 25.96 23.37 -4.48
C ASP A 537 26.18 23.72 -3.00
N ASP A 538 25.11 23.86 -2.22
CA ASP A 538 25.18 24.27 -0.80
C ASP A 538 25.48 23.10 0.16
N PHE A 539 25.44 21.86 -0.33
CA PHE A 539 25.78 20.66 0.42
C PHE A 539 27.03 19.98 -0.16
N ASP A 540 27.98 19.65 0.71
CA ASP A 540 29.19 18.90 0.37
C ASP A 540 28.94 17.41 0.55
N PHE A 541 28.89 16.65 -0.54
CA PHE A 541 28.63 15.20 -0.52
C PHE A 541 29.86 14.36 -0.16
N ASP A 542 31.06 14.97 -0.11
CA ASP A 542 32.30 14.26 0.23
C ASP A 542 32.46 14.08 1.75
N VAL A 543 31.64 14.75 2.56
CA VAL A 543 31.71 14.69 4.03
C VAL A 543 31.35 13.30 4.56
N ASP A 544 32.07 12.84 5.57
CA ASP A 544 31.77 11.57 6.26
C ASP A 544 30.70 11.73 7.34
N ALA A 545 30.47 12.95 7.82
CA ALA A 545 29.47 13.25 8.83
C ALA A 545 29.01 14.71 8.79
N VAL A 546 27.77 14.93 9.25
CA VAL A 546 27.18 16.25 9.51
C VAL A 546 27.04 16.44 11.02
N SER A 547 27.48 17.59 11.53
CA SER A 547 27.47 17.84 12.98
C SER A 547 26.05 17.88 13.56
N ALA A 548 25.90 17.39 14.80
CA ALA A 548 24.61 17.43 15.51
C ALA A 548 24.05 18.86 15.64
N ASP A 549 24.93 19.84 15.87
CA ASP A 549 24.58 21.26 15.94
C ASP A 549 24.02 21.78 14.61
N GLN A 550 24.59 21.36 13.48
CA GLN A 550 24.10 21.74 12.16
C GLN A 550 22.69 21.18 11.91
N VAL A 551 22.46 19.89 12.19
CA VAL A 551 21.14 19.28 12.01
C VAL A 551 20.10 19.91 12.95
N THR A 552 20.49 20.18 14.20
CA THR A 552 19.63 20.90 15.16
C THR A 552 19.26 22.29 14.64
N SER A 553 20.21 23.00 14.02
CA SER A 553 19.96 24.33 13.43
C SER A 553 18.97 24.25 12.26
N TRP A 554 19.04 23.20 11.44
CA TRP A 554 18.12 22.96 10.33
C TRP A 554 16.71 22.59 10.79
N ILE A 555 16.59 21.74 11.81
CA ILE A 555 15.30 21.39 12.43
C ILE A 555 14.64 22.65 13.02
N SER A 556 15.43 23.49 13.70
CA SER A 556 14.93 24.69 14.40
C SER A 556 14.72 25.90 13.49
N ALA A 557 15.16 25.84 12.23
CA ALA A 557 15.00 26.93 11.28
C ALA A 557 13.52 27.23 10.99
N SER A 558 13.21 28.51 10.76
CA SER A 558 11.88 28.92 10.33
C SER A 558 11.45 28.14 9.10
N VAL A 559 10.14 27.90 9.00
CA VAL A 559 9.57 27.31 7.81
C VAL A 559 9.49 28.40 6.74
N GLU A 560 10.29 28.24 5.69
CA GLU A 560 10.21 29.03 4.46
C GLU A 560 9.41 28.21 3.44
N ASN A 561 8.23 28.62 3.00
CA ASN A 561 7.52 27.90 1.92
C ASN A 561 6.56 28.81 1.14
N LEU A 562 5.97 28.27 0.07
CA LEU A 562 5.02 28.99 -0.77
C LEU A 562 3.60 29.10 -0.17
N LEU A 563 3.36 28.49 1.00
CA LEU A 563 2.08 28.51 1.69
C LEU A 563 1.97 29.66 2.72
N SER A 564 3.11 30.19 3.17
CA SER A 564 3.22 31.23 4.21
C SER A 564 2.99 32.64 3.71
#